data_AF-A0A0D2R593-F1
#
_entry.id   AF-A0A0D2R593-F1
#
_cell.length_a   1.000
_cell.length_b   1.000
_cell.length_c   1.000
_cell.angle_alpha   90.00
_cell.angle_beta   90.00
_cell.angle_gamma   90.00
#
_symmetry.space_group_name_H-M   'P 1'
#
loop_
_entity.id
_entity.type
_entity.pdbx_description
1 polymer ?
#
loop_
_entity_poly.entity_id
_entity_poly.type
_entity_poly.pdbx_seq_one_letter_code
_entity_poly.pdbx_strand_id
1 'polypeptide(L)'
;MFKGIFGKTKPETNALTTLDKLNETLEMLEKKESVLLKKTAAEVEKAKEYAKGRNKKAAIQCLKRKKLYEQQIEQLGNFQLRVHDQMIMLEGAKATTETVDALRTGASAMKAMQKATSIDDVDKTMDEINEQTENMKQIQEALSTPIGAAADFDESETFDIVG
;
A
#
# COMPACT_ATOMS: atom_id res chain seq x y z
N MET A 1 -36.99 26.74 -7.66
CA MET A 1 -36.94 26.04 -8.96
C MET A 1 -35.49 26.09 -9.46
N PHE A 2 -35.07 25.09 -10.24
CA PHE A 2 -33.70 24.77 -10.73
C PHE A 2 -32.94 23.73 -9.89
N LYS A 3 -33.34 22.46 -9.97
CA LYS A 3 -32.80 21.38 -10.85
C LYS A 3 -31.43 20.86 -10.38
N GLY A 4 -31.47 19.93 -9.42
CA GLY A 4 -30.46 18.89 -9.32
C GLY A 4 -30.59 17.96 -10.53
N ILE A 5 -29.59 18.00 -11.40
CA ILE A 5 -29.39 17.00 -12.45
C ILE A 5 -27.91 16.63 -12.41
N PHE A 6 -27.63 15.33 -12.53
CA PHE A 6 -26.34 14.68 -12.71
C PHE A 6 -25.54 14.29 -11.46
N GLY A 7 -26.16 13.43 -10.64
CA GLY A 7 -25.43 12.35 -9.97
C GLY A 7 -25.31 11.14 -10.91
N LYS A 8 -24.50 11.22 -11.96
CA LYS A 8 -23.93 9.99 -12.53
C LYS A 8 -22.72 9.69 -11.67
N THR A 9 -22.82 8.67 -10.82
CA THR A 9 -21.64 8.03 -10.25
C THR A 9 -20.72 7.70 -11.42
N LYS A 10 -19.60 8.43 -11.51
CA LYS A 10 -18.56 8.16 -12.50
C LYS A 10 -18.18 6.69 -12.27
N PRO A 11 -18.18 5.83 -13.30
CA PRO A 11 -17.71 4.47 -13.11
C PRO A 11 -16.31 4.57 -12.52
N GLU A 12 -16.12 3.98 -11.34
CA GLU A 12 -14.83 3.86 -10.66
C GLU A 12 -13.87 3.19 -11.66
N THR A 13 -13.07 3.99 -12.36
CA THR A 13 -12.03 3.49 -13.25
C THR A 13 -10.98 2.83 -12.37
N ASN A 14 -11.03 1.50 -12.31
CA ASN A 14 -10.02 0.69 -11.62
C ASN A 14 -8.65 0.94 -12.28
N ALA A 15 -7.60 1.05 -11.46
CA ALA A 15 -6.22 1.19 -11.92
C ALA A 15 -5.83 0.09 -12.92
N LEU A 16 -6.27 -1.15 -12.72
CA LEU A 16 -6.00 -2.27 -13.62
C LEU A 16 -6.58 -2.04 -15.02
N THR A 17 -7.87 -1.70 -15.11
CA THR A 17 -8.53 -1.46 -16.41
C THR A 17 -8.00 -0.20 -17.10
N THR A 18 -7.39 0.71 -16.35
CA THR A 18 -6.71 1.88 -16.92
C THR A 18 -5.32 1.53 -17.45
N LEU A 19 -4.55 0.69 -16.74
CA LEU A 19 -3.27 0.16 -17.22
C LEU A 19 -3.45 -0.68 -18.49
N ASP A 20 -4.49 -1.50 -18.57
CA ASP A 20 -4.81 -2.29 -19.78
C ASP A 20 -5.02 -1.38 -20.99
N LYS A 21 -5.81 -0.30 -20.83
CA LYS A 21 -6.04 0.69 -21.91
C LYS A 21 -4.77 1.43 -22.31
N LEU A 22 -3.88 1.75 -21.36
CA LEU A 22 -2.60 2.38 -21.65
C LEU A 22 -1.70 1.43 -22.45
N ASN A 23 -1.67 0.14 -22.10
CA ASN A 23 -0.96 -0.90 -22.87
C ASN A 23 -1.52 -1.07 -24.28
N GLU A 24 -2.84 -1.16 -24.44
CA GLU A 24 -3.48 -1.23 -25.77
C GLU A 24 -3.14 0.00 -26.63
N THR A 25 -3.10 1.19 -26.00
CA THR A 25 -2.73 2.43 -26.67
C THR A 25 -1.27 2.39 -27.11
N LEU A 26 -0.37 1.92 -26.25
CA LEU A 26 1.05 1.77 -26.55
C LEU A 26 1.27 0.83 -27.75
N GLU A 27 0.63 -0.35 -27.73
CA GLU A 27 0.73 -1.32 -28.82
C GLU A 27 0.22 -0.74 -30.15
N MET A 28 -0.85 0.07 -30.11
CA MET A 28 -1.35 0.76 -31.30
C MET A 28 -0.33 1.76 -31.85
N LEU A 29 0.33 2.53 -30.97
CA LEU A 29 1.35 3.51 -31.36
C LEU A 29 2.57 2.82 -31.99
N GLU A 30 3.04 1.73 -31.39
CA GLU A 30 4.15 0.91 -31.91
C GLU A 30 3.82 0.30 -33.28
N LYS A 31 2.59 -0.22 -33.46
CA LYS A 31 2.14 -0.73 -34.77
C LYS A 31 2.15 0.37 -35.83
N LYS A 32 1.67 1.58 -35.48
CA LYS A 32 1.70 2.74 -36.40
C LYS A 32 3.13 3.14 -36.74
N GLU A 33 4.01 3.19 -35.76
CA GLU A 33 5.43 3.51 -35.95
C GLU A 33 6.11 2.49 -36.88
N SER A 34 5.89 1.18 -36.66
CA SER A 34 6.41 0.11 -37.50
C SER A 34 5.98 0.25 -38.97
N VAL A 35 4.72 0.62 -39.21
CA VAL A 35 4.22 0.88 -40.56
C VAL A 35 4.92 2.09 -41.18
N LEU A 36 5.14 3.17 -40.42
CA LEU A 36 5.84 4.35 -40.92
C LEU A 36 7.32 4.06 -41.20
N LEU A 37 8.01 3.27 -40.37
CA LEU A 37 9.38 2.83 -40.61
C LEU A 37 9.51 2.06 -41.93
N LYS A 38 8.57 1.15 -42.20
CA LYS A 38 8.49 0.44 -43.51
C LYS A 38 8.28 1.40 -44.67
N LYS A 39 7.41 2.41 -44.52
CA LYS A 39 7.19 3.44 -45.55
C LYS A 39 8.43 4.31 -45.77
N THR A 40 9.14 4.68 -44.72
CA THR A 40 10.41 5.42 -44.77
C THR A 40 11.44 4.63 -45.57
N ALA A 41 11.62 3.34 -45.27
CA ALA A 41 12.54 2.46 -46.01
C ALA A 41 12.15 2.33 -47.49
N ALA A 42 10.85 2.17 -47.79
CA ALA A 42 10.37 2.09 -49.16
C ALA A 42 10.63 3.39 -49.96
N GLU A 43 10.46 4.57 -49.36
CA GLU A 43 10.77 5.83 -50.03
C GLU A 43 12.28 6.02 -50.26
N VAL A 44 13.15 5.46 -49.40
CA VAL A 44 14.60 5.44 -49.63
C VAL A 44 14.93 4.59 -50.87
N GLU A 45 14.38 3.39 -51.00
CA GLU A 45 14.63 2.53 -52.15
C GLU A 45 14.12 3.16 -53.46
N LYS A 46 12.89 3.70 -53.47
CA LYS A 46 12.38 4.46 -54.62
C LYS A 46 13.26 5.65 -54.98
N ALA A 47 13.76 6.39 -53.99
CA ALA A 47 14.67 7.50 -54.25
C ALA A 47 15.96 7.05 -54.95
N LYS A 48 16.53 5.91 -54.52
CA LYS A 48 17.71 5.30 -55.17
C LYS A 48 17.41 4.88 -56.60
N GLU A 49 16.26 4.25 -56.86
CA GLU A 49 15.83 3.84 -58.21
C GLU A 49 15.68 5.04 -59.14
N TYR A 50 14.97 6.09 -58.72
CA TYR A 50 14.85 7.32 -59.51
C TYR A 50 16.18 8.02 -59.75
N ALA A 51 17.09 8.00 -58.77
CA ALA A 51 18.44 8.54 -58.92
C ALA A 51 19.25 7.77 -59.97
N LYS A 52 19.20 6.42 -59.96
CA LYS A 52 19.83 5.57 -60.99
C LYS A 52 19.28 5.88 -62.38
N GLY A 53 17.97 6.10 -62.49
CA GLY A 53 17.29 6.53 -63.71
C GLY A 53 17.50 8.01 -64.09
N ARG A 54 18.40 8.73 -63.40
CA ARG A 54 18.67 10.18 -63.58
C ARG A 54 17.43 11.07 -63.41
N ASN A 55 16.37 10.58 -62.77
CA ASN A 55 15.16 11.35 -62.47
C ASN A 55 15.28 12.05 -61.11
N LYS A 56 16.07 13.13 -61.08
CA LYS A 56 16.34 13.91 -59.86
C LYS A 56 15.07 14.45 -59.20
N LYS A 57 14.09 14.89 -60.00
CA LYS A 57 12.84 15.47 -59.48
C LYS A 57 12.03 14.44 -58.69
N ALA A 58 11.88 13.22 -59.22
CA ALA A 58 11.16 12.15 -58.53
C ALA A 58 11.89 11.68 -57.26
N ALA A 59 13.22 11.55 -57.32
CA ALA A 59 14.03 11.20 -56.16
C ALA A 59 13.88 12.21 -55.00
N ILE A 60 13.90 13.52 -55.31
CA ILE A 60 13.67 14.57 -54.30
C ILE A 60 12.28 14.45 -53.66
N GLN A 61 11.24 14.10 -54.43
CA GLN A 61 9.89 13.92 -53.88
C GLN A 61 9.81 12.71 -52.93
N CYS A 62 10.50 11.61 -53.23
CA CYS A 62 10.65 10.49 -52.30
C CYS A 62 11.31 10.92 -50.98
N LEU A 63 12.42 11.67 -51.06
CA LEU A 63 13.13 12.15 -49.87
C LEU A 63 12.28 13.14 -49.03
N LYS A 64 11.44 13.95 -49.67
CA LYS A 64 10.47 14.80 -48.95
C LYS A 64 9.44 13.97 -48.18
N ARG A 65 8.88 12.92 -48.81
CA ARG A 65 7.95 12.00 -48.12
C ARG A 65 8.62 11.23 -46.99
N LYS A 66 9.85 10.75 -47.20
CA LYS A 66 10.68 10.15 -46.14
C LYS A 66 10.77 11.07 -44.92
N LYS A 67 11.14 12.34 -45.13
CA LYS A 67 11.26 13.32 -44.04
C LYS A 67 9.94 13.54 -43.30
N LEU A 68 8.81 13.55 -44.00
CA LEU A 68 7.48 13.66 -43.38
C LEU A 68 7.13 12.44 -42.52
N TYR A 69 7.53 11.23 -42.93
CA TYR A 69 7.33 10.01 -42.13
C TYR A 69 8.26 10.00 -40.91
N GLU A 70 9.51 10.44 -41.04
CA GLU A 70 10.44 10.57 -39.91
C GLU A 70 9.92 11.53 -38.83
N GLN A 71 9.33 12.67 -39.24
CA GLN A 71 8.69 13.59 -38.30
C GLN A 71 7.49 12.97 -37.59
N GLN A 72 6.70 12.15 -38.28
CA GLN A 72 5.58 11.44 -37.65
C GLN A 72 6.07 10.35 -36.68
N ILE A 73 7.15 9.64 -37.02
CA ILE A 73 7.78 8.65 -36.12
C ILE A 73 8.26 9.33 -34.84
N GLU A 74 8.94 10.47 -34.95
CA GLU A 74 9.38 11.25 -33.78
C GLU A 74 8.20 11.68 -32.90
N GLN A 75 7.09 12.12 -33.50
CA GLN A 75 5.87 12.45 -32.76
C GLN A 75 5.25 11.22 -32.06
N LEU A 76 5.24 10.05 -32.70
CA LEU A 76 4.77 8.81 -32.09
C LEU A 76 5.66 8.41 -30.91
N GLY A 77 6.99 8.52 -31.02
CA GLY A 77 7.92 8.29 -29.92
C GLY A 77 7.63 9.19 -28.71
N ASN A 78 7.34 10.47 -28.96
CA ASN A 78 6.93 11.40 -27.90
C ASN A 78 5.60 11.00 -27.24
N PHE A 79 4.65 10.42 -27.97
CA PHE A 79 3.41 9.92 -27.39
C PHE A 79 3.61 8.62 -26.59
N GLN A 80 4.44 7.70 -27.08
CA GLN A 80 4.79 6.48 -26.35
C GLN A 80 5.44 6.82 -25.00
N LEU A 81 6.37 7.78 -24.97
CA LEU A 81 7.00 8.23 -23.72
C LEU A 81 5.97 8.74 -22.70
N ARG A 82 5.03 9.57 -23.13
CA ARG A 82 3.96 10.07 -22.24
C ARG A 82 3.06 8.96 -21.71
N VAL A 83 2.77 7.94 -22.53
CA VAL A 83 1.98 6.78 -22.09
C VAL A 83 2.75 5.99 -21.03
N HIS A 84 4.05 5.74 -21.24
CA HIS A 84 4.90 5.10 -20.25
C HIS A 84 4.98 5.88 -18.93
N ASP A 85 5.22 7.19 -19.00
CA ASP A 85 5.25 8.04 -17.80
C ASP A 85 3.93 7.94 -17.02
N GLN A 86 2.80 7.93 -17.72
CA GLN A 86 1.48 7.82 -17.10
C GLN A 86 1.26 6.45 -16.43
N MET A 87 1.79 5.37 -17.01
CA MET A 87 1.75 4.03 -16.41
C MET A 87 2.54 4.00 -15.11
N ILE A 88 3.78 4.51 -15.11
CA ILE A 88 4.64 4.59 -13.92
C ILE A 88 3.95 5.39 -12.81
N MET A 89 3.38 6.55 -13.14
CA MET A 89 2.65 7.38 -12.17
C MET A 89 1.45 6.62 -11.57
N LEU A 90 0.72 5.87 -12.39
CA LEU A 90 -0.46 5.12 -11.95
C LEU A 90 -0.08 3.95 -11.04
N GLU A 91 1.00 3.24 -11.36
CA GLU A 91 1.55 2.18 -10.51
C GLU A 91 2.02 2.72 -9.16
N GLY A 92 2.71 3.88 -9.15
CA GLY A 92 3.12 4.56 -7.92
C GLY A 92 1.92 5.02 -7.07
N ALA A 93 0.88 5.55 -7.71
CA ALA A 93 -0.37 5.95 -7.03
C ALA A 93 -1.11 4.74 -6.43
N LYS A 94 -1.10 3.59 -7.13
CA LYS A 94 -1.65 2.33 -6.63
C LYS A 94 -0.91 1.86 -5.38
N ALA A 95 0.42 1.79 -5.42
CA ALA A 95 1.23 1.38 -4.26
C ALA A 95 1.05 2.33 -3.06
N THR A 96 0.91 3.63 -3.31
CA THR A 96 0.63 4.62 -2.27
C THR A 96 -0.73 4.36 -1.62
N THR A 97 -1.78 4.12 -2.42
CA THR A 97 -3.12 3.80 -1.94
C THR A 97 -3.11 2.54 -1.08
N GLU A 98 -2.48 1.46 -1.55
CA GLU A 98 -2.35 0.19 -0.81
C GLU A 98 -1.61 0.37 0.52
N THR A 99 -0.56 1.20 0.55
CA THR A 99 0.17 1.53 1.77
C THR A 99 -0.71 2.27 2.77
N VAL A 100 -1.46 3.28 2.31
CA VAL A 100 -2.37 4.06 3.16
C VAL A 100 -3.49 3.18 3.73
N ASP A 101 -4.03 2.27 2.93
CA ASP A 101 -5.06 1.32 3.37
C ASP A 101 -4.53 0.35 4.45
N ALA A 102 -3.30 -0.15 4.28
CA ALA A 102 -2.63 -0.98 5.28
C ALA A 102 -2.39 -0.21 6.59
N LEU A 103 -1.90 1.03 6.50
CA LEU A 103 -1.70 1.91 7.67
C LEU A 103 -3.02 2.19 8.40
N ARG A 104 -4.11 2.43 7.67
CA ARG A 104 -5.45 2.67 8.25
C ARG A 104 -5.98 1.44 8.96
N THR A 105 -5.78 0.26 8.39
CA THR A 105 -6.13 -1.01 9.00
C THR A 105 -5.34 -1.24 10.29
N GLY A 106 -4.01 -1.04 10.25
CA GLY A 106 -3.14 -1.11 11.43
C GLY A 106 -3.55 -0.13 12.52
N ALA A 107 -3.82 1.13 12.18
CA ALA A 107 -4.28 2.13 13.15
C ALA A 107 -5.61 1.75 13.80
N SER A 108 -6.53 1.17 13.04
CA SER A 108 -7.82 0.67 13.57
C SER A 108 -7.61 -0.50 14.53
N ALA A 109 -6.72 -1.43 14.21
CA ALA A 109 -6.36 -2.55 15.09
C ALA A 109 -5.68 -2.08 16.38
N MET A 110 -4.73 -1.13 16.30
CA MET A 110 -4.09 -0.53 17.47
C MET A 110 -5.12 0.16 18.38
N LYS A 111 -6.06 0.91 17.81
CA LYS A 111 -7.13 1.57 18.56
C LYS A 111 -8.03 0.57 19.28
N ALA A 112 -8.34 -0.57 18.64
CA ALA A 112 -9.12 -1.65 19.26
C ALA A 112 -8.35 -2.29 20.43
N MET A 113 -7.05 -2.58 20.25
CA MET A 113 -6.21 -3.12 21.32
C MET A 113 -6.10 -2.15 22.50
N GLN A 114 -5.82 -0.87 22.25
CA GLN A 114 -5.78 0.15 23.30
C GLN A 114 -7.11 0.22 24.08
N LYS A 115 -8.24 0.17 23.37
CA LYS A 115 -9.56 0.18 24.00
C LYS A 115 -9.77 -1.03 24.90
N ALA A 116 -9.41 -2.23 24.44
CA ALA A 116 -9.51 -3.47 25.22
C ALA A 116 -8.65 -3.40 26.49
N THR A 117 -7.37 -3.04 26.38
CA THR A 117 -6.47 -2.90 27.54
C THR A 117 -6.92 -1.81 28.51
N SER A 118 -7.49 -0.70 28.02
CA SER A 118 -7.90 0.42 28.88
C SER A 118 -9.21 0.21 29.65
N ILE A 119 -10.07 -0.72 29.22
CA ILE A 119 -11.44 -0.82 29.74
C ILE A 119 -11.65 -2.06 30.61
N ASP A 120 -11.11 -3.22 30.23
CA ASP A 120 -11.41 -4.47 30.96
C ASP A 120 -10.29 -4.95 31.88
N ASP A 121 -9.03 -4.60 31.61
CA ASP A 121 -7.90 -5.16 32.35
C ASP A 121 -7.50 -4.33 33.57
N VAL A 122 -7.60 -2.99 33.52
CA VAL A 122 -7.12 -2.14 34.63
C VAL A 122 -8.05 -2.21 35.84
N ASP A 123 -9.37 -2.10 35.64
CA ASP A 123 -10.34 -2.15 36.75
C ASP A 123 -10.36 -3.52 37.42
N LYS A 124 -10.38 -4.62 36.64
CA LYS A 124 -10.27 -5.98 37.20
C LYS A 124 -8.94 -6.23 37.91
N THR A 125 -7.82 -5.78 37.33
CA THR A 125 -6.51 -5.95 37.98
C THR A 125 -6.44 -5.16 39.30
N MET A 126 -7.02 -3.96 39.36
CA MET A 126 -7.10 -3.19 40.60
C MET A 126 -8.03 -3.82 41.64
N ASP A 127 -9.17 -4.38 41.22
CA ASP A 127 -10.07 -5.12 42.09
C ASP A 127 -9.40 -6.39 42.66
N GLU A 128 -8.70 -7.17 41.83
CA GLU A 128 -7.93 -8.34 42.28
C GLU A 128 -6.77 -7.97 43.22
N ILE A 129 -6.08 -6.84 42.97
CA ILE A 129 -5.04 -6.31 43.88
C ILE A 129 -5.65 -5.90 45.24
N ASN A 130 -6.81 -5.24 45.23
CA ASN A 130 -7.49 -4.84 46.45
C ASN A 130 -7.99 -6.05 47.23
N GLU A 131 -8.55 -7.06 46.56
CA GLU A 131 -9.00 -8.32 47.18
C GLU A 131 -7.81 -9.12 47.76
N GLN A 132 -6.69 -9.19 47.04
CA GLN A 132 -5.44 -9.78 47.56
C GLN A 132 -4.91 -9.02 48.78
N THR A 133 -4.96 -7.69 48.77
CA THR A 133 -4.51 -6.85 49.89
C THR A 133 -5.41 -7.06 51.12
N GLU A 134 -6.73 -7.17 50.92
CA GLU A 134 -7.69 -7.45 51.99
C GLU A 134 -7.52 -8.86 52.57
N ASN A 135 -7.32 -9.86 51.71
CA ASN A 135 -6.97 -11.24 52.12
C ASN A 135 -5.68 -11.28 52.94
N MET A 136 -4.66 -10.51 52.53
CA MET A 136 -3.39 -10.39 53.27
C MET A 136 -3.60 -9.84 54.68
N LYS A 137 -4.45 -8.80 54.81
CA LYS A 137 -4.83 -8.21 56.09
C LYS A 137 -5.61 -9.19 56.96
N GLN A 138 -6.58 -9.90 56.39
CA GLN A 138 -7.35 -10.92 57.13
C GLN A 138 -6.47 -12.06 57.62
N ILE A 139 -5.47 -12.49 56.83
CA ILE A 139 -4.48 -13.47 57.27
C ILE A 139 -3.65 -12.92 58.43
N GLN A 140 -3.17 -11.67 58.34
CA GLN A 140 -2.44 -11.03 59.45
C GLN A 140 -3.29 -10.86 60.71
N GLU A 141 -4.58 -10.53 60.59
CA GLU A 141 -5.51 -10.45 61.73
C GLU A 141 -5.83 -11.82 62.32
N ALA A 142 -6.07 -12.83 61.50
CA ALA A 142 -6.30 -14.21 61.94
C ALA A 142 -5.08 -14.80 62.65
N LEU A 143 -3.86 -14.50 62.17
CA LEU A 143 -2.61 -14.87 62.83
C LEU A 143 -2.31 -14.02 64.09
N SER A 144 -2.81 -12.80 64.16
CA SER A 144 -2.69 -11.92 65.34
C SER A 144 -3.77 -12.16 66.39
N THR A 145 -4.79 -12.98 66.08
CA THR A 145 -5.80 -13.40 67.04
C THR A 145 -5.12 -14.41 67.99
N PRO A 146 -4.92 -14.11 69.28
CA PRO A 146 -4.29 -15.05 70.20
C PRO A 146 -5.22 -16.27 70.29
N ILE A 147 -4.72 -17.44 69.91
CA ILE A 147 -5.42 -18.70 70.15
C ILE A 147 -5.53 -18.84 71.68
N GLY A 148 -6.72 -18.54 72.21
CA GLY A 148 -7.26 -19.03 73.47
C GLY A 148 -6.39 -18.84 74.71
N ALA A 149 -6.80 -17.90 75.56
CA ALA A 149 -6.66 -18.07 76.99
C ALA A 149 -7.34 -19.40 77.42
N ALA A 150 -6.72 -20.06 78.41
CA ALA A 150 -7.15 -21.24 79.16
C ALA A 150 -6.76 -22.63 78.59
N ALA A 151 -5.63 -23.15 79.07
CA ALA A 151 -5.62 -24.39 79.84
C ALA A 151 -4.28 -24.51 80.60
N ASP A 152 -4.38 -24.49 81.92
CA ASP A 152 -3.33 -24.82 82.88
C ASP A 152 -2.60 -26.12 82.53
N PHE A 153 -1.27 -26.10 82.52
CA PHE A 153 -0.36 -27.18 82.92
C PHE A 153 0.96 -26.45 83.26
N ASP A 154 1.10 -26.00 84.50
CA ASP A 154 1.60 -26.76 85.65
C ASP A 154 3.11 -27.00 85.58
N GLU A 155 3.71 -26.70 86.72
CA GLU A 155 5.11 -26.75 87.08
C GLU A 155 5.87 -27.95 86.49
N SER A 156 7.01 -27.69 85.88
CA SER A 156 8.21 -28.49 86.19
C SER A 156 9.47 -27.71 85.84
N GLU A 157 9.96 -27.09 86.90
CA GLU A 157 11.36 -26.81 87.15
C GLU A 157 12.22 -28.07 86.86
N THR A 158 13.45 -27.83 86.36
CA THR A 158 14.65 -28.71 86.46
C THR A 158 14.72 -29.96 85.56
N PHE A 159 15.85 -30.46 85.04
CA PHE A 159 17.31 -30.35 85.24
C PHE A 159 17.95 -30.54 83.82
N ASP A 160 18.96 -29.80 83.32
CA ASP A 160 20.39 -29.71 83.69
C ASP A 160 21.33 -30.52 82.76
N ILE A 161 22.50 -29.93 82.46
CA ILE A 161 23.80 -30.53 82.02
C ILE A 161 23.81 -31.09 80.58
N VAL A 162 24.75 -30.74 79.69
CA VAL A 162 26.22 -30.92 79.65
C VAL A 162 26.72 -29.92 78.58
N GLY A 163 27.83 -29.18 78.69
CA GLY A 163 29.18 -29.52 79.11
C GLY A 163 30.12 -29.09 77.98
#